data_AF-A0A7M3X339-F1
#
_entry.id   AF-A0A7M3X339-F1
#
_cell.length_a   1.000
_cell.length_b   1.000
_cell.length_c   1.000
_cell.angle_alpha   90.00
_cell.angle_beta   90.00
_cell.angle_gamma   90.00
#
_symmetry.space_group_name_H-M   'P 1'
#
loop_
_entity.id
_entity.type
_entity.pdbx_description
1 polymer ?
#
loop_
_entity_poly.entity_id
_entity_poly.type
_entity_poly.pdbx_seq_one_letter_code
_entity_poly.pdbx_strand_id
1 'polypeptide(L)'
;MARDVGAAKVYFASAAPPVRHPNVYGIDMPAITEFIANGKNIDEINTIIGSDRLFYQSLDDLIDATQIGEDAPQRFDTSCFSGEYVTGDIDDAYL
;
A
#
# COMPACT_ATOMS: atom_id res chain seq x y z
N MET A 1 11.13 -0.72 20.45
CA MET A 1 12.08 -0.75 19.31
C MET A 1 12.35 0.68 18.83
N ALA A 2 13.46 0.98 18.13
CA ALA A 2 13.93 2.32 17.70
C ALA A 2 13.94 3.43 18.78
N ARG A 3 12.78 3.92 19.24
CA ARG A 3 12.68 4.87 20.36
C ARG A 3 13.26 4.29 21.66
N ASP A 4 12.99 3.02 21.94
CA ASP A 4 13.49 2.34 23.15
C ASP A 4 15.03 2.26 23.20
N VAL A 5 15.71 2.40 22.06
CA VAL A 5 17.17 2.43 21.95
C VAL A 5 17.71 3.85 21.72
N GLY A 6 16.89 4.88 22.00
CA GLY A 6 17.32 6.28 22.06
C GLY A 6 17.14 7.10 20.78
N ALA A 7 16.36 6.63 19.79
CA ALA A 7 16.08 7.44 18.60
C ALA A 7 15.30 8.71 18.97
N ALA A 8 15.88 9.89 18.68
CA ALA A 8 15.23 11.18 18.94
C ALA A 8 13.99 11.42 18.06
N LYS A 9 14.07 10.96 16.80
CA LYS A 9 12.99 11.01 15.82
C LYS A 9 12.93 9.68 15.06
N VAL A 10 11.71 9.23 14.76
CA VAL A 10 11.45 8.00 14.00
C VAL A 10 10.59 8.36 12.80
N TYR A 11 11.16 8.22 11.61
CA TYR A 11 10.47 8.41 10.34
C TYR A 11 10.22 7.05 9.70
N PHE A 12 9.02 6.86 9.17
CA PHE A 12 8.64 5.62 8.48
C PHE A 12 8.35 5.94 7.01
N ALA A 13 8.99 5.21 6.09
CA ALA A 13 8.73 5.35 4.66
C ALA A 13 8.39 3.97 4.08
N SER A 14 7.17 3.84 3.57
CA SER A 14 6.74 2.67 2.82
C SER A 14 7.15 2.81 1.36
N ALA A 15 7.85 1.81 0.84
CA ALA A 15 8.20 1.71 -0.59
C ALA A 15 7.01 1.34 -1.49
N ALA A 16 5.86 1.01 -0.90
CA ALA A 16 4.60 0.78 -1.60
C ALA A 16 3.59 1.87 -1.24
N PRO A 17 2.56 2.10 -2.08
CA PRO A 17 1.38 2.86 -1.69
C PRO A 17 0.61 2.20 -0.53
N PRO A 18 -0.33 2.92 0.11
CA PRO A 18 -1.17 2.32 1.13
C PRO A 18 -2.01 1.17 0.53
N VAL A 19 -1.90 -0.03 1.12
CA VAL A 19 -2.74 -1.17 0.76
C VAL A 19 -4.15 -0.93 1.30
N ARG A 20 -5.13 -0.82 0.40
CA ARG A 20 -6.52 -0.48 0.72
C ARG A 20 -7.53 -1.53 0.29
N HIS A 21 -7.13 -2.43 -0.60
CA HIS A 21 -7.98 -3.46 -1.17
C HIS A 21 -7.30 -4.82 -1.06
N PRO A 22 -8.05 -5.92 -0.89
CA PRO A 22 -7.48 -7.25 -0.79
C PRO A 22 -6.93 -7.71 -2.15
N ASN A 23 -5.84 -8.49 -2.13
CA ASN A 23 -5.43 -9.24 -3.30
C ASN A 23 -6.29 -10.51 -3.42
N VAL A 24 -6.74 -10.81 -4.65
CA VAL A 24 -7.58 -11.99 -4.94
C VAL A 24 -6.93 -12.90 -5.98
N TYR A 25 -5.67 -12.64 -6.32
CA TYR A 25 -4.90 -13.33 -7.37
C TYR A 25 -3.77 -14.19 -6.81
N GLY A 26 -3.87 -14.60 -5.54
CA GLY A 26 -2.98 -15.57 -4.92
C GLY A 26 -1.91 -15.01 -3.98
N ILE A 27 -1.88 -13.69 -3.73
CA ILE A 27 -1.10 -13.11 -2.63
C ILE A 27 -1.97 -13.12 -1.38
N ASP A 28 -1.50 -13.82 -0.34
CA ASP A 28 -2.18 -13.87 0.95
C ASP A 28 -2.16 -12.51 1.65
N MET A 29 -3.34 -12.00 2.02
CA MET A 29 -3.53 -10.72 2.71
C MET A 29 -4.63 -10.87 3.78
N PRO A 30 -4.54 -10.13 4.90
CA PRO A 30 -5.59 -10.14 5.92
C PRO A 30 -6.88 -9.51 5.41
N ALA A 31 -7.96 -9.60 6.19
CA ALA A 31 -9.25 -9.03 5.82
C ALA A 31 -9.15 -7.49 5.69
N ILE A 32 -9.95 -6.89 4.80
CA ILE A 32 -9.91 -5.45 4.55
C ILE A 32 -10.13 -4.60 5.82
N THR A 33 -10.91 -5.11 6.79
CA THR A 33 -11.14 -4.47 8.09
C THR A 33 -9.90 -4.40 8.96
N GLU A 34 -8.91 -5.24 8.70
CA GLU A 34 -7.64 -5.31 9.43
C GLU A 34 -6.56 -4.41 8.81
N PHE A 35 -6.78 -3.89 7.59
CA PHE A 35 -5.84 -2.94 6.99
C PHE A 35 -5.87 -1.60 7.74
N ILE A 36 -4.69 -1.20 8.22
CA ILE A 36 -4.51 0.10 8.88
C ILE A 36 -4.94 1.27 7.98
N ALA A 37 -4.71 1.15 6.67
CA ALA A 37 -5.06 2.19 5.70
C ALA A 37 -6.55 2.20 5.32
N ASN A 38 -7.35 1.20 5.70
CA ASN A 38 -8.77 1.17 5.37
C ASN A 38 -9.50 2.40 5.93
N GLY A 39 -10.10 3.19 5.02
CA GLY A 39 -10.82 4.41 5.33
C GLY A 39 -10.00 5.55 5.94
N LYS A 40 -8.67 5.46 5.98
CA LYS A 40 -7.80 6.43 6.67
C LYS A 40 -6.87 7.18 5.73
N ASN A 41 -6.62 8.44 6.04
CA ASN A 41 -5.58 9.25 5.41
C ASN A 41 -4.19 8.97 6.05
N ILE A 42 -3.13 9.53 5.46
CA ILE A 42 -1.75 9.25 5.89
C ILE A 42 -1.47 9.73 7.32
N ASP A 43 -2.04 10.87 7.73
CA ASP A 43 -1.82 11.43 9.07
C ASP A 43 -2.50 10.59 10.16
N GLU A 44 -3.69 10.03 9.86
CA GLU A 44 -4.39 9.09 10.73
C GLU A 44 -3.58 7.79 10.88
N ILE A 45 -3.05 7.26 9.78
CA ILE A 45 -2.19 6.07 9.81
C ILE A 45 -0.91 6.37 10.61
N ASN A 46 -0.27 7.51 10.39
CA ASN A 46 0.94 7.92 11.12
C ASN A 46 0.68 8.00 12.62
N THR A 47 -0.50 8.51 13.02
CA THR A 47 -0.92 8.59 14.41
C THR A 47 -1.03 7.21 15.04
N ILE A 48 -1.59 6.23 14.32
CA ILE A 48 -1.71 4.84 14.79
C ILE A 48 -0.33 4.17 14.89
N ILE A 49 0.55 4.40 13.91
CA ILE A 49 1.93 3.86 13.90
C ILE A 49 2.80 4.50 15.00
N GLY A 50 2.59 5.78 15.32
CA GLY A 50 3.36 6.51 16.32
C GLY A 50 4.73 7.04 15.83
N SER A 51 4.92 7.14 14.51
CA SER A 51 6.10 7.78 13.92
C SER A 51 5.99 9.31 13.95
N ASP A 52 7.14 9.99 13.91
CA ASP A 52 7.21 11.45 13.77
C ASP A 52 6.75 11.90 12.38
N ARG A 53 6.93 11.06 11.36
CA ARG A 53 6.36 11.25 10.03
C ARG A 53 6.26 9.91 9.30
N LEU A 54 5.21 9.78 8.51
CA LEU A 54 4.97 8.66 7.63
C LEU A 54 5.00 9.14 6.17
N PHE A 55 5.64 8.35 5.33
CA PHE A 55 5.68 8.54 3.88
C PHE A 55 5.20 7.27 3.21
N TYR A 56 4.42 7.43 2.14
CA TYR A 56 4.08 6.36 1.21
C TYR A 56 4.57 6.76 -0.17
N GLN A 57 5.05 5.78 -0.93
CA GLN A 57 5.27 5.95 -2.36
C GLN A 57 3.94 6.20 -3.07
N SER A 58 3.92 7.04 -4.09
CA SER A 58 2.75 7.18 -4.94
C SER A 58 2.61 5.94 -5.84
N LEU A 59 1.39 5.64 -6.28
CA LEU A 59 1.17 4.51 -7.20
C LEU A 59 1.86 4.75 -8.54
N ASP A 60 1.80 5.99 -9.05
CA ASP A 60 2.42 6.38 -10.30
C ASP A 60 3.95 6.21 -10.24
N ASP A 61 4.60 6.69 -9.17
CA ASP A 61 6.05 6.50 -8.99
C ASP A 61 6.42 5.01 -8.88
N LEU A 62 5.56 4.17 -8.29
CA LEU A 62 5.79 2.72 -8.24
C LEU A 62 5.71 2.08 -9.63
N ILE A 63 4.72 2.47 -10.45
CA ILE A 63 4.61 2.00 -11.82
C ILE A 63 5.85 2.44 -12.61
N ASP A 64 6.20 3.73 -12.57
CA ASP A 64 7.34 4.28 -13.29
C ASP A 64 8.65 3.61 -12.87
N ALA A 65 8.86 3.36 -11.57
CA ALA A 65 10.05 2.68 -11.05
C ALA A 65 10.16 1.20 -11.47
N THR A 66 9.06 0.56 -11.87
CA THR A 66 9.03 -0.85 -12.31
C THR A 66 9.03 -0.99 -13.83
N GLN A 67 8.71 0.06 -14.58
CA GLN A 67 8.72 0.09 -16.04
C GLN A 67 10.13 0.34 -16.61
N ILE A 68 11.06 -0.57 -16.32
CA ILE A 68 12.45 -0.47 -16.78
C ILE A 68 12.75 -1.55 -17.83
N GLY A 69 13.24 -1.13 -18.99
CA GLY A 69 13.70 -2.01 -20.08
C GLY A 69 12.77 -2.01 -21.30
N GLU A 70 13.27 -2.55 -22.42
CA GLU A 70 12.53 -2.56 -23.69
C GLU A 70 11.28 -3.46 -23.65
N ASP A 71 11.29 -4.50 -22.80
CA ASP A 71 10.19 -5.45 -22.62
C ASP A 71 9.34 -5.17 -21.36
N ALA A 72 9.38 -3.94 -20.84
CA ALA A 72 8.65 -3.57 -19.64
C ALA A 72 7.12 -3.73 -19.83
N PRO A 73 6.40 -4.30 -18.85
CA PRO A 73 4.94 -4.39 -18.91
C PRO A 73 4.29 -3.00 -19.04
N GLN A 74 3.32 -2.87 -19.94
CA GLN A 74 2.56 -1.61 -20.09
C GLN A 74 1.62 -1.35 -18.91
N ARG A 75 1.22 -2.40 -18.19
CA ARG A 75 0.33 -2.32 -17.03
C ARG A 75 0.66 -3.43 -16.05
N PHE A 76 0.48 -3.13 -14.76
CA PHE A 76 0.59 -4.08 -13.66
C PHE A 76 -0.78 -4.28 -13.01
N ASP A 77 -0.94 -5.41 -12.31
CA ASP A 77 -2.02 -5.52 -11.33
C ASP A 77 -1.72 -4.56 -10.18
N THR A 78 -2.58 -3.57 -10.00
CA THR A 78 -2.47 -2.57 -8.92
C THR A 78 -3.65 -2.63 -7.97
N SER A 79 -4.48 -3.67 -8.09
CA SER A 79 -5.76 -3.86 -7.38
C SER A 79 -5.68 -3.53 -5.89
N CYS A 80 -4.63 -4.00 -5.21
CA CYS A 80 -4.43 -3.79 -3.77
C CYS A 80 -4.31 -2.30 -3.35
N PHE A 81 -3.91 -1.44 -4.30
CA PHE A 81 -3.72 -0.01 -4.11
C PHE A 81 -4.85 0.83 -4.74
N SER A 82 -5.26 0.47 -5.96
CA SER A 82 -6.20 1.23 -6.80
C SER A 82 -7.66 0.78 -6.68
N GLY A 83 -7.89 -0.45 -6.25
CA GLY A 83 -9.20 -1.11 -6.30
C GLY A 83 -9.61 -1.54 -7.71
N GLU A 84 -8.75 -1.36 -8.71
CA GLU A 84 -9.02 -1.78 -10.08
C GLU A 84 -8.60 -3.23 -10.31
N TYR A 85 -9.57 -4.14 -10.24
CA TYR A 85 -9.36 -5.56 -10.49
C TYR A 85 -9.41 -5.86 -12.00
N VAL A 86 -8.28 -6.33 -12.55
CA VAL A 86 -8.12 -6.54 -14.00
C VAL A 86 -9.07 -7.57 -14.62
N THR A 87 -9.59 -8.54 -13.85
CA THR A 87 -10.49 -9.58 -14.36
C THR A 87 -11.92 -9.10 -14.60
N GLY A 88 -12.31 -7.97 -14.01
CA GLY A 88 -13.62 -7.33 -14.22
C GLY A 88 -14.83 -8.07 -13.63
N ASP A 89 -14.59 -9.16 -12.88
CA ASP A 89 -15.60 -9.99 -12.22
C ASP A 89 -15.51 -9.93 -10.69
N ILE A 90 -14.66 -9.04 -10.16
CA ILE A 90 -14.50 -8.79 -8.72
C ILE A 90 -15.42 -7.64 -8.32
N ASP A 91 -16.40 -7.93 -7.47
CA ASP A 91 -17.37 -6.97 -6.95
C ASP A 91 -17.42 -6.96 -5.41
N ASP A 92 -18.17 -6.01 -4.84
CA ASP A 92 -18.35 -5.88 -3.39
C ASP A 92 -19.06 -7.09 -2.74
N ALA A 93 -19.70 -7.96 -3.53
CA ALA A 93 -20.33 -9.17 -3.01
C ALA A 93 -19.33 -10.32 -2.87
N TYR A 94 -18.28 -10.32 -3.69
CA TYR A 94 -17.16 -11.25 -3.60
C TYR A 94 -16.14 -10.85 -2.53
N LEU A 95 -15.87 -9.55 -2.38
CA LEU A 95 -14.90 -8.97 -1.44
C LEU A 95 -15.41 -8.93 0.01
#